data_AF-A0A427AWQ2-F1
#
_entry.id   AF-A0A427AWQ2-F1
#
_cell.length_a   1.000
_cell.length_b   1.000
_cell.length_c   1.000
_cell.angle_alpha   90.00
_cell.angle_beta   90.00
_cell.angle_gamma   90.00
#
_symmetry.space_group_name_H-M   'P 1'
#
loop_
_entity.id
_entity.type
_entity.pdbx_description
1 polymer ?
#
loop_
_entity_poly.entity_id
_entity_poly.type
_entity_poly.pdbx_seq_one_letter_code
_entity_poly.pdbx_strand_id
1 'polypeptide(L)'
;MILCWQKSPLLALMFLLFFGSIEVLYFSASLIKFLEGAWLPILLALFLMILMFVWHYATIKKYEFDLHNKVSLDWLLALGEKLGIVRVPGIALVYTDLVAGVPANFSHFVTNLPAFHRILVFVCVKSVPVPFVPPAERYLVGRVGPPNHRSYRCIVRYGYRDVQEDINAFESELIASLSDFVWLEASLRGHQSGESVDGYEYGLTVAGSSLLTRYRLNDNAELPSEENAIELAPETTVKKVRFFLEENNNSALSEAVREELEDLLAAREFGCTFILGHSHVRAKPGSSIMKKLAIDIAYNFLRRNCRGPDVALRVPPASLLEVGMVYVL
;
A
#
# COMPACT_ATOMS: atom_id res chain seq x y z
N MET A 1 27.53 -28.35 5.22
CA MET A 1 28.19 -27.62 6.33
C MET A 1 28.39 -28.62 7.45
N ILE A 2 29.64 -28.90 7.87
CA ILE A 2 29.95 -29.89 8.93
C ILE A 2 30.19 -29.09 10.21
N LEU A 3 29.25 -29.15 11.15
CA LEU A 3 29.40 -28.53 12.48
C LEU A 3 30.05 -29.56 13.42
N CYS A 4 31.36 -29.44 13.63
CA CYS A 4 32.10 -30.27 14.59
C CYS A 4 31.92 -29.72 16.00
N TRP A 5 31.00 -30.27 16.79
CA TRP A 5 30.82 -29.91 18.20
C TRP A 5 31.57 -30.87 19.12
N GLN A 6 32.69 -30.43 19.72
CA GLN A 6 33.47 -31.10 20.78
C GLN A 6 33.82 -32.59 20.59
N LYS A 7 33.80 -33.13 19.37
CA LYS A 7 34.25 -34.50 19.04
C LYS A 7 35.39 -34.47 18.03
N SER A 8 36.15 -35.57 17.94
CA SER A 8 37.27 -35.66 17.01
C SER A 8 36.80 -35.48 15.56
N PRO A 9 37.52 -34.68 14.74
CA PRO A 9 37.13 -34.42 13.35
C PRO A 9 37.08 -35.71 12.51
N LEU A 10 37.81 -36.74 12.93
CA LEU A 10 37.82 -38.06 12.30
C LEU A 10 36.46 -38.77 12.39
N LEU A 11 35.73 -38.60 13.50
CA LEU A 11 34.38 -39.17 13.67
C LEU A 11 33.38 -38.51 12.69
N ALA A 12 33.45 -37.18 12.56
CA ALA A 12 32.62 -36.43 11.62
C ALA A 12 32.93 -36.80 10.16
N LEU A 13 34.20 -37.00 9.83
CA LEU A 13 34.64 -37.47 8.52
C LEU A 13 34.09 -38.88 8.22
N MET A 14 34.20 -39.82 9.17
CA MET A 14 33.69 -41.18 9.00
C MET A 14 32.17 -41.21 8.80
N PHE A 15 31.43 -40.39 9.56
CA PHE A 15 30.00 -40.22 9.35
C PHE A 15 29.68 -39.67 7.95
N LEU A 16 30.39 -38.64 7.51
CA LEU A 16 30.20 -38.06 6.17
C LEU A 16 30.54 -39.05 5.06
N LEU A 17 31.61 -39.83 5.21
CA LEU A 17 31.98 -40.84 4.21
C LEU A 17 30.93 -41.97 4.15
N PHE A 18 30.44 -42.43 5.30
CA PHE A 18 29.41 -43.46 5.35
C PHE A 18 28.10 -42.98 4.71
N PHE A 19 27.51 -41.89 5.21
CA PHE A 19 26.25 -41.37 4.66
C PHE A 19 26.43 -40.80 3.25
N GLY A 20 27.54 -40.13 2.98
CA GLY A 20 27.88 -39.62 1.66
C GLY A 20 28.03 -40.72 0.61
N SER A 21 28.56 -41.89 0.98
CA SER A 21 28.62 -43.03 0.04
C SER A 21 27.23 -43.55 -0.34
N ILE A 22 26.30 -43.60 0.62
CA ILE A 22 24.90 -43.99 0.37
C ILE A 22 24.22 -42.99 -0.56
N GLU A 23 24.40 -41.68 -0.31
CA GLU A 23 23.87 -40.62 -1.17
C GLU A 23 24.48 -40.66 -2.58
N VAL A 24 25.79 -40.88 -2.71
CA VAL A 24 26.46 -41.01 -4.02
C VAL A 24 25.94 -42.21 -4.79
N LEU A 25 25.73 -43.36 -4.13
CA LEU A 25 25.13 -44.54 -4.76
C LEU A 25 23.70 -44.26 -5.23
N TYR A 26 22.89 -43.60 -4.41
CA TYR A 26 21.53 -43.22 -4.78
C TYR A 26 21.50 -42.21 -5.94
N PHE A 27 22.38 -41.22 -5.92
CA PHE A 27 22.55 -40.26 -7.00
C PHE A 27 23.01 -40.93 -8.29
N SER A 28 23.96 -41.86 -8.22
CA SER A 28 24.43 -42.63 -9.37
C SER A 28 23.31 -43.49 -9.97
N ALA A 29 22.53 -44.18 -9.13
CA ALA A 29 21.35 -44.93 -9.59
C ALA A 29 20.29 -44.02 -10.24
N SER A 30 20.10 -42.82 -9.71
CA SER A 30 19.19 -41.82 -10.26
C SER A 30 19.67 -41.23 -11.60
N LEU A 31 21.00 -41.09 -11.79
CA LEU A 31 21.61 -40.64 -13.05
C LEU A 31 21.44 -41.67 -14.18
N ILE A 32 21.42 -42.97 -13.88
CA ILE A 32 21.17 -43.99 -14.91
C ILE A 32 19.74 -43.85 -15.46
N LYS A 33 18.77 -43.64 -14.57
CA LYS A 33 17.36 -43.36 -14.93
C LYS A 33 17.15 -41.99 -15.59
N PHE A 34 18.13 -41.10 -15.55
CA PHE A 34 18.09 -39.83 -16.27
C PHE A 34 17.98 -40.03 -17.78
N LEU A 35 18.72 -41.00 -18.33
CA LEU A 35 18.69 -41.36 -19.74
C LEU A 35 17.36 -42.01 -20.14
N GLU A 36 16.68 -42.69 -19.20
CA GLU A 36 15.39 -43.35 -19.41
C GLU A 36 14.18 -42.40 -19.36
N GLY A 37 14.36 -41.14 -18.92
CA GLY A 37 13.29 -40.13 -18.95
C GLY A 37 13.25 -39.15 -17.78
N ALA A 38 14.11 -39.28 -16.76
CA ALA A 38 14.12 -38.35 -15.62
C ALA A 38 14.68 -36.95 -15.95
N TRP A 39 15.12 -36.70 -17.19
CA TRP A 39 15.47 -35.37 -17.69
C TRP A 39 14.26 -34.44 -17.84
N LEU A 40 13.06 -34.98 -18.09
CA LEU A 40 11.86 -34.18 -18.33
C LEU A 40 11.44 -33.36 -17.09
N PRO A 41 11.33 -33.93 -15.87
CA PRO A 41 11.02 -33.15 -14.67
C PRO A 41 12.09 -32.08 -14.36
N ILE A 42 13.36 -32.39 -14.61
CA ILE A 42 14.47 -31.44 -14.40
C ILE A 42 14.36 -30.27 -15.38
N LEU A 43 14.07 -30.56 -16.66
CA LEU A 43 13.85 -29.52 -17.67
C LEU A 43 12.64 -28.64 -17.32
N LEU A 44 11.54 -29.25 -16.89
CA LEU A 44 10.34 -28.52 -16.46
C LEU A 44 10.64 -27.64 -15.24
N ALA A 45 11.34 -28.17 -14.23
CA ALA A 45 11.73 -27.41 -13.05
C ALA A 45 12.66 -26.23 -13.41
N LEU A 46 13.63 -26.45 -14.31
CA LEU A 46 14.52 -25.41 -14.80
C LEU A 46 13.75 -24.33 -15.58
N PHE A 47 12.78 -24.72 -16.41
CA PHE A 47 11.91 -23.79 -17.12
C PHE A 47 11.10 -22.91 -16.15
N LEU A 48 10.43 -23.52 -15.17
CA LEU A 48 9.66 -22.79 -14.16
C LEU A 48 10.57 -21.89 -13.30
N MET A 49 11.78 -22.35 -12.98
CA MET A 49 12.78 -21.56 -12.25
C MET A 49 13.21 -20.34 -13.05
N ILE A 50 13.44 -20.46 -14.36
CA ILE A 50 13.76 -19.32 -15.22
C ILE A 50 12.61 -18.31 -15.24
N LEU A 51 11.35 -18.77 -15.37
CA LEU A 51 10.19 -17.88 -15.36
C LEU A 51 10.08 -17.12 -14.03
N MET A 52 10.19 -17.82 -12.90
CA MET A 52 10.19 -17.21 -11.57
C MET A 52 11.36 -16.24 -11.38
N PHE A 53 12.56 -16.61 -11.84
CA PHE A 53 13.75 -15.76 -11.75
C PHE A 53 13.58 -14.48 -12.55
N VAL A 54 13.10 -14.56 -13.80
CA VAL A 54 12.83 -13.38 -14.64
C VAL A 54 11.78 -12.49 -14.00
N TRP A 55 10.68 -13.07 -13.50
CA TRP A 55 9.64 -12.33 -12.79
C TRP A 55 10.21 -11.58 -11.58
N HIS A 56 10.88 -12.31 -10.67
CA HIS A 56 11.45 -11.74 -9.46
C HIS A 56 12.49 -10.65 -9.77
N TYR A 57 13.39 -10.90 -10.71
CA TYR A 57 14.40 -9.95 -11.15
C TYR A 57 13.78 -8.64 -11.68
N ALA A 58 12.79 -8.75 -12.58
CA ALA A 58 12.14 -7.59 -13.18
C ALA A 58 11.28 -6.82 -12.17
N THR A 59 10.57 -7.52 -11.26
CA THR A 59 9.80 -6.88 -10.18
C THR A 59 10.71 -6.11 -9.23
N ILE A 60 11.85 -6.69 -8.82
CA ILE A 60 12.83 -5.98 -7.99
C ILE A 60 13.39 -4.76 -8.72
N LYS A 61 13.81 -4.92 -9.98
CA LYS A 61 14.37 -3.80 -10.75
C LYS A 61 13.38 -2.67 -10.99
N LYS A 62 12.11 -3.01 -11.21
CA LYS A 62 11.02 -2.03 -11.26
C LYS A 62 10.91 -1.26 -9.94
N TYR A 63 10.89 -1.97 -8.81
CA TYR A 63 10.80 -1.35 -7.48
C TYR A 63 12.00 -0.44 -7.17
N GLU A 64 13.22 -0.88 -7.50
CA GLU A 64 14.43 -0.04 -7.39
C GLU A 64 14.33 1.22 -8.25
N PHE A 65 13.83 1.10 -9.48
CA PHE A 65 13.62 2.25 -10.37
C PHE A 65 12.62 3.25 -9.74
N ASP A 66 11.51 2.77 -9.19
CA ASP A 66 10.53 3.60 -8.48
C ASP A 66 11.13 4.30 -7.26
N LEU A 67 11.98 3.61 -6.50
CA LEU A 67 12.67 4.20 -5.35
C LEU A 67 13.68 5.28 -5.76
N HIS A 68 14.44 5.05 -6.82
CA HIS A 68 15.44 6.02 -7.32
C HIS A 68 14.79 7.23 -7.98
N ASN A 69 13.67 7.03 -8.68
CA ASN A 69 12.93 8.09 -9.36
C ASN A 69 11.79 8.67 -8.51
N LYS A 70 11.83 8.47 -7.18
CA LYS A 70 10.85 9.09 -6.29
C LYS A 70 11.00 10.60 -6.31
N VAL A 71 9.88 11.30 -6.29
CA VAL A 71 9.84 12.76 -6.31
C VAL A 71 9.48 13.28 -4.92
N SER A 72 10.09 14.38 -4.48
CA SER A 72 9.68 15.04 -3.24
C SER A 72 8.36 15.77 -3.45
N LEU A 73 7.47 15.72 -2.46
CA LEU A 73 6.20 16.45 -2.57
C LEU A 73 6.46 17.96 -2.65
N ASP A 74 7.45 18.48 -1.94
CA ASP A 74 7.80 19.91 -1.97
C ASP A 74 8.17 20.38 -3.39
N TRP A 75 8.87 19.54 -4.16
CA TRP A 75 9.13 19.83 -5.57
C TRP A 75 7.83 19.88 -6.38
N LEU A 76 6.92 18.93 -6.15
CA LEU A 76 5.64 18.87 -6.86
C LEU A 76 4.75 20.08 -6.51
N LEU A 77 4.76 20.53 -5.26
CA LEU A 77 4.02 21.70 -4.80
C LEU A 77 4.60 23.00 -5.36
N ALA A 78 5.94 23.16 -5.30
CA ALA A 78 6.63 24.30 -5.89
C ALA A 78 6.45 24.35 -7.42
N LEU A 79 6.36 23.20 -8.07
CA LEU A 79 6.01 23.10 -9.48
C LEU A 79 4.54 23.44 -9.71
N GLY A 80 3.66 23.07 -8.80
CA GLY A 80 2.23 23.33 -8.89
C GLY A 80 1.85 24.80 -8.85
N GLU A 81 2.54 25.60 -8.03
CA GLU A 81 2.39 27.06 -8.01
C GLU A 81 2.78 27.70 -9.36
N LYS A 82 3.75 27.12 -10.07
CA LYS A 82 4.21 27.61 -11.38
C LYS A 82 3.30 27.13 -12.53
N LEU A 83 2.75 25.93 -12.41
CA LEU A 83 1.91 25.30 -13.44
C LEU A 83 0.45 25.77 -13.41
N GLY A 84 0.02 26.48 -12.35
CA GLY A 84 -1.37 26.91 -12.20
C GLY A 84 -2.32 25.73 -12.01
N ILE A 85 -1.94 24.77 -11.16
CA ILE A 85 -2.72 23.55 -10.96
C ILE A 85 -4.11 23.87 -10.43
N VAL A 86 -5.14 23.37 -11.12
CA VAL A 86 -6.53 23.49 -10.70
C VAL A 86 -6.89 22.38 -9.72
N ARG A 87 -7.50 22.75 -8.59
CA ARG A 87 -8.01 21.79 -7.60
C ARG A 87 -9.49 21.51 -7.84
N VAL A 88 -9.80 20.27 -8.18
CA VAL A 88 -11.19 19.79 -8.39
C VAL A 88 -11.74 19.29 -7.05
N PRO A 89 -13.02 19.56 -6.70
CA PRO A 89 -13.62 18.99 -5.50
C PRO A 89 -13.69 17.45 -5.59
N GLY A 90 -13.36 16.77 -4.49
CA GLY A 90 -13.34 15.30 -4.41
C GLY A 90 -12.07 14.74 -3.75
N ILE A 91 -11.98 13.42 -3.68
CA ILE A 91 -10.85 12.69 -3.09
C ILE A 91 -10.09 11.91 -4.17
N ALA A 92 -8.79 12.15 -4.30
CA ALA A 92 -7.92 11.33 -5.15
C ALA A 92 -7.16 10.29 -4.32
N LEU A 93 -7.38 9.02 -4.62
CA LEU A 93 -6.64 7.89 -4.05
C LEU A 93 -5.56 7.44 -5.03
N VAL A 94 -4.31 7.78 -4.75
CA VAL A 94 -3.16 7.41 -5.58
C VAL A 94 -2.53 6.13 -5.02
N TYR A 95 -2.67 5.02 -5.75
CA TYR A 95 -2.06 3.76 -5.34
C TYR A 95 -0.56 3.74 -5.65
N THR A 96 0.24 3.40 -4.65
CA THR A 96 1.70 3.32 -4.78
C THR A 96 2.30 2.20 -3.95
N ASP A 97 3.38 1.58 -4.45
CA ASP A 97 4.18 0.62 -3.71
C ASP A 97 5.23 1.30 -2.80
N LEU A 98 5.38 2.62 -2.92
CA LEU A 98 6.34 3.43 -2.18
C LEU A 98 5.79 3.79 -0.79
N VAL A 99 6.58 3.51 0.25
CA VAL A 99 6.27 3.87 1.64
C VAL A 99 6.59 5.35 1.94
N ALA A 100 7.52 5.93 1.18
CA ALA A 100 8.01 7.29 1.33
C ALA A 100 8.17 7.98 -0.03
N GLY A 101 7.99 9.30 -0.05
CA GLY A 101 7.97 10.12 -1.27
C GLY A 101 6.72 9.97 -2.14
N VAL A 102 6.74 10.63 -3.30
CA VAL A 102 5.67 10.62 -4.31
C VAL A 102 6.15 9.79 -5.50
N PRO A 103 5.33 8.87 -6.04
CA PRO A 103 5.72 8.06 -7.19
C PRO A 103 5.85 8.91 -8.47
N ALA A 104 6.82 8.56 -9.32
CA ALA A 104 7.12 9.29 -10.55
C ALA A 104 5.95 9.34 -11.53
N ASN A 105 5.10 8.31 -11.52
CA ASN A 105 3.88 8.26 -12.32
C ASN A 105 2.95 9.46 -12.01
N PHE A 106 2.83 9.86 -10.74
CA PHE A 106 1.98 10.95 -10.32
C PHE A 106 2.56 12.30 -10.73
N SER A 107 3.89 12.48 -10.63
CA SER A 107 4.51 13.69 -11.18
C SER A 107 4.27 13.83 -12.68
N HIS A 108 4.37 12.73 -13.43
CA HIS A 108 4.11 12.74 -14.87
C HIS A 108 2.63 13.01 -15.20
N PHE A 109 1.71 12.50 -14.37
CA PHE A 109 0.29 12.83 -14.47
C PHE A 109 0.06 14.34 -14.30
N VAL A 110 0.57 14.93 -13.21
CA VAL A 110 0.36 16.34 -12.90
C VAL A 110 0.98 17.28 -13.94
N THR A 111 2.11 16.90 -14.54
CA THR A 111 2.73 17.71 -15.62
C THR A 111 1.94 17.70 -16.92
N ASN A 112 1.25 16.60 -17.22
CA ASN A 112 0.44 16.49 -18.45
C ASN A 112 -0.99 16.98 -18.27
N LEU A 113 -1.52 16.80 -17.06
CA LEU A 113 -2.85 17.23 -16.65
C LEU A 113 -2.68 18.04 -15.35
N PRO A 114 -2.60 19.38 -15.44
CA PRO A 114 -2.43 20.25 -14.28
C PRO A 114 -3.76 20.41 -13.50
N ALA A 115 -4.39 19.29 -13.17
CA ALA A 115 -5.61 19.23 -12.38
C ALA A 115 -5.60 17.98 -11.50
N PHE A 116 -5.79 18.16 -10.19
CA PHE A 116 -6.01 17.05 -9.27
C PHE A 116 -6.93 17.44 -8.12
N HIS A 117 -7.32 16.47 -7.30
CA HIS A 117 -8.39 16.65 -6.33
C HIS A 117 -7.96 17.52 -5.14
N ARG A 118 -8.94 18.12 -4.45
CA ARG A 118 -8.72 18.97 -3.26
C ARG A 118 -8.05 18.18 -2.15
N ILE A 119 -8.47 16.93 -1.93
CA ILE A 119 -7.83 15.99 -1.00
C ILE A 119 -7.11 14.91 -1.79
N LEU A 120 -5.84 14.70 -1.45
CA LEU A 120 -4.98 13.72 -2.10
C LEU A 120 -4.51 12.71 -1.06
N VAL A 121 -4.75 11.42 -1.29
CA VAL A 121 -4.33 10.34 -0.39
C VAL A 121 -3.46 9.37 -1.15
N PHE A 122 -2.19 9.26 -0.77
CA PHE A 122 -1.28 8.24 -1.28
C PHE A 122 -1.53 6.93 -0.51
N VAL A 123 -2.15 5.96 -1.17
CA VAL A 123 -2.51 4.67 -0.57
C VAL A 123 -1.42 3.65 -0.91
N CYS A 124 -0.79 3.08 0.12
CA CYS A 124 0.20 2.02 -0.01
C CYS A 124 -0.31 0.74 0.65
N VAL A 125 -0.58 -0.28 -0.17
CA VAL A 125 -1.06 -1.58 0.33
C VAL A 125 0.15 -2.48 0.60
N LYS A 126 0.29 -2.96 1.83
CA LYS A 126 1.36 -3.88 2.24
C LYS A 126 0.80 -5.16 2.85
N SER A 127 1.24 -6.29 2.31
CA SER A 127 0.94 -7.59 2.91
C SER A 127 1.97 -7.91 4.00
N VAL A 128 1.50 -8.31 5.18
CA VAL A 128 2.30 -8.61 6.37
C VAL A 128 2.24 -10.12 6.61
N PRO A 129 3.32 -10.78 7.07
CA PRO A 129 3.36 -12.24 7.29
C PRO A 129 2.60 -12.70 8.55
N VAL A 130 1.43 -12.12 8.81
CA VAL A 130 0.52 -12.47 9.91
C VAL A 130 -0.83 -12.87 9.34
N PRO A 131 -1.61 -13.76 9.99
CA PRO A 131 -2.88 -14.24 9.43
C PRO A 131 -3.89 -13.11 9.27
N PHE A 132 -4.10 -12.33 10.33
CA PHE A 132 -5.04 -11.22 10.38
C PHE A 132 -4.36 -10.03 11.04
N VAL A 133 -4.52 -8.83 10.47
CA VAL A 133 -4.05 -7.59 11.09
C VAL A 133 -5.20 -6.98 11.90
N PRO A 134 -4.97 -6.61 13.17
CA PRO A 134 -6.02 -5.99 13.98
C PRO A 134 -6.47 -4.66 13.35
N PRO A 135 -7.77 -4.32 13.41
CA PRO A 135 -8.32 -3.13 12.72
C PRO A 135 -7.67 -1.83 13.18
N ALA A 136 -7.24 -1.75 14.45
CA ALA A 136 -6.55 -0.59 15.00
C ALA A 136 -5.16 -0.34 14.38
N GLU A 137 -4.48 -1.36 13.83
CA GLU A 137 -3.16 -1.23 13.18
C GLU A 137 -3.22 -1.37 11.66
N ARG A 138 -4.42 -1.53 11.11
CA ARG A 138 -4.65 -1.77 9.69
C ARG A 138 -4.34 -0.52 8.86
N TYR A 139 -4.73 0.65 9.35
CA TYR A 139 -4.54 1.93 8.70
C TYR A 139 -3.50 2.77 9.45
N LEU A 140 -2.40 3.05 8.77
CA LEU A 140 -1.40 3.99 9.25
C LEU A 140 -1.51 5.25 8.40
N VAL A 141 -1.85 6.36 9.03
CA VAL A 141 -2.06 7.63 8.34
C VAL A 141 -0.97 8.61 8.75
N GLY A 142 -0.43 9.32 7.77
CA GLY A 142 0.50 10.43 7.97
C GLY A 142 0.17 11.57 7.02
N ARG A 143 0.60 12.78 7.35
CA ARG A 143 0.50 13.92 6.44
C ARG A 143 1.63 13.84 5.42
N VAL A 144 1.45 14.45 4.25
CA VAL A 144 2.53 14.60 3.26
C VAL A 144 2.58 16.06 2.86
N GLY A 145 3.72 16.72 3.04
CA GLY A 145 3.90 18.14 2.74
C GLY A 145 3.13 19.09 3.67
N PRO A 146 3.22 20.40 3.41
CA PRO A 146 2.65 21.43 4.27
C PRO A 146 1.14 21.26 4.48
N PRO A 147 0.62 21.63 5.68
CA PRO A 147 -0.78 21.39 6.07
C PRO A 147 -1.80 21.99 5.10
N ASN A 148 -1.45 23.06 4.39
CA ASN A 148 -2.33 23.76 3.47
C ASN A 148 -2.76 22.92 2.25
N HIS A 149 -2.00 21.88 1.90
CA HIS A 149 -2.19 21.13 0.65
C HIS A 149 -3.09 19.88 0.77
N ARG A 150 -3.60 19.59 1.97
CA ARG A 150 -4.57 18.50 2.27
C ARG A 150 -4.18 17.17 1.63
N SER A 151 -2.89 16.88 1.72
CA SER A 151 -2.27 15.66 1.21
C SER A 151 -1.90 14.73 2.36
N TYR A 152 -2.35 13.49 2.26
CA TYR A 152 -2.14 12.45 3.26
C TYR A 152 -1.50 11.23 2.62
N ARG A 153 -0.88 10.41 3.45
CA ARG A 153 -0.42 9.07 3.12
C ARG A 153 -1.13 8.10 4.02
N CYS A 154 -1.64 7.02 3.42
CA CYS A 154 -2.25 5.92 4.13
C CYS A 154 -1.54 4.63 3.76
N ILE A 155 -0.91 3.95 4.73
CA ILE A 155 -0.42 2.59 4.56
C ILE A 155 -1.47 1.64 5.11
N VAL A 156 -1.96 0.77 4.24
CA VAL A 156 -2.97 -0.24 4.57
C VAL A 156 -2.28 -1.59 4.67
N ARG A 157 -2.35 -2.21 5.85
CA ARG A 157 -1.68 -3.49 6.16
C ARG A 157 -2.70 -4.62 6.12
N TYR A 158 -2.44 -5.62 5.27
CA TYR A 158 -3.24 -6.84 5.20
C TYR A 158 -2.44 -8.05 5.60
N GLY A 159 -3.03 -8.92 6.42
CA GLY A 159 -2.52 -10.27 6.69
C GLY A 159 -2.79 -11.22 5.52
N TYR A 160 -2.16 -12.38 5.54
CA TYR A 160 -2.29 -13.37 4.46
C TYR A 160 -3.66 -14.08 4.44
N ARG A 161 -4.50 -13.95 5.48
CA ARG A 161 -5.89 -14.42 5.49
C ARG A 161 -6.91 -13.28 5.52
N ASP A 162 -6.48 -12.02 5.50
CA ASP A 162 -7.40 -10.89 5.44
C ASP A 162 -8.09 -10.84 4.07
N VAL A 163 -9.41 -10.74 4.08
CA VAL A 163 -10.22 -10.60 2.86
C VAL A 163 -10.38 -9.12 2.57
N GLN A 164 -10.08 -8.73 1.35
CA GLN A 164 -10.27 -7.35 0.90
C GLN A 164 -11.77 -7.07 0.78
N GLU A 165 -12.26 -6.16 1.62
CA GLU A 165 -13.68 -5.77 1.65
C GLU A 165 -14.07 -5.01 0.37
N ASP A 166 -15.37 -4.77 0.20
CA ASP A 166 -15.89 -3.98 -0.93
C ASP A 166 -15.33 -2.56 -0.91
N ILE A 167 -15.17 -1.96 -2.09
CA ILE A 167 -14.56 -0.62 -2.26
C ILE A 167 -15.27 0.43 -1.39
N ASN A 168 -16.59 0.39 -1.32
CA ASN A 168 -17.38 1.34 -0.52
C ASN A 168 -17.09 1.23 0.99
N ALA A 169 -16.82 0.00 1.46
CA ALA A 169 -16.42 -0.24 2.84
C ALA A 169 -15.01 0.29 3.08
N PHE A 170 -14.08 -0.02 2.16
CA PHE A 170 -12.71 0.49 2.18
C PHE A 170 -12.66 2.03 2.19
N GLU A 171 -13.40 2.71 1.32
CA GLU A 171 -13.49 4.17 1.28
C GLU A 171 -14.02 4.73 2.60
N SER A 172 -15.06 4.12 3.16
CA SER A 172 -15.65 4.57 4.42
C SER A 172 -14.69 4.40 5.61
N GLU A 173 -13.96 3.27 5.67
CA GLU A 173 -12.95 3.01 6.70
C GLU A 173 -11.73 3.93 6.54
N LEU A 174 -11.30 4.18 5.31
CA LEU A 174 -10.22 5.11 5.00
C LEU A 174 -10.56 6.55 5.44
N ILE A 175 -11.77 7.01 5.13
CA ILE A 175 -12.22 8.37 5.51
C ILE A 175 -12.35 8.48 7.03
N ALA A 176 -12.87 7.46 7.72
CA ALA A 176 -12.92 7.44 9.17
C ALA A 176 -11.51 7.51 9.78
N SER A 177 -10.56 6.74 9.24
CA SER A 177 -9.16 6.75 9.66
C SER A 177 -8.49 8.11 9.42
N LEU A 178 -8.78 8.77 8.29
CA LEU A 178 -8.33 10.13 8.01
C LEU A 178 -8.90 11.15 9.00
N SER A 179 -10.20 11.07 9.32
CA SER A 179 -10.81 11.97 10.31
C SER A 179 -10.23 11.79 11.71
N ASP A 180 -9.97 10.54 12.13
CA ASP A 180 -9.34 10.23 13.41
C ASP A 180 -7.91 10.79 13.46
N PHE A 181 -7.17 10.68 12.35
CA PHE A 181 -5.83 11.26 12.21
C PHE A 181 -5.84 12.78 12.34
N VAL A 182 -6.72 13.47 11.61
CA VAL A 182 -6.81 14.94 11.65
C VAL A 182 -7.12 15.42 13.07
N TRP A 183 -8.00 14.72 13.79
CA TRP A 183 -8.30 15.04 15.18
C TRP A 183 -7.10 14.82 16.11
N LEU A 184 -6.43 13.66 16.00
CA LEU A 184 -5.25 13.32 16.81
C LEU A 184 -4.10 14.31 16.56
N GLU A 185 -3.83 14.64 15.30
CA GLU A 185 -2.79 15.60 14.92
C GLU A 185 -3.05 16.98 15.55
N ALA A 186 -4.31 17.43 15.55
CA ALA A 186 -4.68 18.68 16.18
C ALA A 186 -4.44 18.67 17.70
N SER A 187 -4.86 17.60 18.39
CA SER A 187 -4.63 17.47 19.84
C SER A 187 -3.14 17.50 20.19
N LEU A 188 -2.30 16.88 19.35
CA LEU A 188 -0.84 16.85 19.53
C LEU A 188 -0.18 18.21 19.24
N ARG A 189 -0.61 18.92 18.19
CA ARG A 189 -0.12 20.28 17.88
C ARG A 189 -0.43 21.29 19.00
N GLY A 190 -1.52 21.09 19.73
CA GLY A 190 -1.85 21.90 20.91
C GLY A 190 -0.85 21.77 22.07
N HIS A 191 -0.01 20.73 22.09
CA HIS A 191 0.95 20.45 23.18
C HIS A 191 2.42 20.74 22.82
N GLN A 192 2.75 21.03 21.55
CA GLN A 192 4.12 21.31 21.11
C GLN A 192 4.25 22.76 20.61
N SER A 193 4.24 23.71 21.53
CA SER A 193 4.76 25.05 21.27
C SER A 193 6.27 25.05 21.55
N GLY A 194 7.07 24.80 20.51
CA GLY A 194 8.51 25.09 20.54
C GLY A 194 9.41 23.90 20.19
N GLU A 195 9.48 23.55 18.91
CA GLU A 195 10.74 23.23 18.21
C GLU A 195 10.43 23.06 16.73
N SER A 196 10.77 24.08 15.95
CA SER A 196 10.84 24.00 14.50
C SER A 196 12.03 23.12 14.13
N VAL A 197 11.78 21.84 13.86
CA VAL A 197 12.76 20.97 13.22
C VAL A 197 12.46 20.96 11.72
N ASP A 198 13.38 21.57 10.98
CA ASP A 198 13.45 21.57 9.52
C ASP A 198 13.54 20.14 8.96
N GLY A 199 12.71 19.87 7.96
CA GLY A 199 12.77 18.67 7.13
C GLY A 199 12.21 17.41 7.81
N TYR A 200 11.85 16.42 6.99
CA TYR A 200 11.35 15.10 7.36
C TYR A 200 9.82 15.00 7.58
N GLU A 201 9.17 14.51 6.52
CA GLU A 201 8.13 13.47 6.54
C GLU A 201 7.58 13.16 7.95
N TYR A 202 6.45 13.78 8.30
CA TYR A 202 5.76 13.53 9.57
C TYR A 202 5.54 12.02 9.71
N GLY A 203 6.08 11.43 10.78
CA GLY A 203 6.01 10.00 11.03
C GLY A 203 4.56 9.49 10.91
N LEU A 204 4.39 8.33 10.29
CA LEU A 204 3.08 7.70 10.21
C LEU A 204 2.55 7.45 11.61
N THR A 205 1.34 7.95 11.87
CA THR A 205 0.63 7.67 13.12
C THR A 205 -0.33 6.52 12.89
N VAL A 206 -0.44 5.65 13.90
CA VAL A 206 -1.42 4.58 13.91
C VAL A 206 -2.78 5.22 14.15
N ALA A 207 -3.62 5.28 13.13
CA ALA A 207 -4.99 5.76 13.26
C ALA A 207 -5.83 4.61 13.86
N GLY A 208 -5.68 4.41 15.16
CA GLY A 208 -6.39 3.36 15.88
C GLY A 208 -7.87 3.72 16.06
N SER A 209 -8.76 2.96 15.43
CA SER A 209 -10.24 2.99 15.62
C SER A 209 -10.71 2.81 17.10
N SER A 210 -9.78 2.60 18.03
CA SER A 210 -10.04 2.40 19.45
C SER A 210 -10.45 3.66 20.23
N LEU A 211 -10.18 4.87 19.75
CA LEU A 211 -10.55 6.09 20.48
C LEU A 211 -12.05 6.35 20.41
N LEU A 212 -12.68 6.13 19.25
CA LEU A 212 -14.14 6.33 19.10
C LEU A 212 -14.96 5.23 19.79
N THR A 213 -14.38 4.03 19.94
CA THR A 213 -15.01 2.92 20.67
C THR A 213 -14.98 3.15 22.20
N ARG A 214 -13.96 3.84 22.72
CA ARG A 214 -13.86 4.15 24.15
C ARG A 214 -14.87 5.22 24.59
N TYR A 215 -15.16 6.20 23.74
CA TYR A 215 -16.20 7.19 24.04
C TYR A 215 -17.63 6.65 23.88
N ARG A 216 -17.87 5.71 22.97
CA ARG A 216 -19.21 5.09 22.79
C ARG A 216 -19.64 4.15 23.91
N LEU A 217 -18.72 3.57 24.67
CA LEU A 217 -19.04 2.61 25.74
C LEU A 217 -19.35 3.27 27.09
N ASN A 218 -19.12 4.57 27.23
CA ASN A 218 -19.29 5.27 28.51
C ASN A 218 -20.67 5.95 28.67
N ASP A 219 -21.46 6.05 27.60
CA ASP A 219 -22.76 6.77 27.60
C ASP A 219 -24.01 5.87 27.67
N ASN A 220 -23.85 4.54 27.73
CA ASN A 220 -24.98 3.61 27.80
C ASN A 220 -24.92 2.76 29.08
N ALA A 221 -25.16 3.39 30.23
CA ALA A 221 -25.41 2.71 31.49
C ALA A 221 -26.71 3.20 32.14
N GLU A 222 -27.81 3.23 31.39
CA GLU A 222 -29.17 3.25 31.96
C GLU A 222 -30.06 2.32 31.12
N LEU A 223 -30.56 1.25 31.75
CA LEU A 223 -31.56 0.36 31.16
C LEU A 223 -32.90 1.10 30.99
N PRO A 224 -33.66 0.78 29.93
CA PRO A 224 -35.08 0.58 30.17
C PRO A 224 -35.67 -0.67 29.51
N SER A 225 -36.74 -1.10 30.18
CA SER A 225 -37.66 -2.21 30.00
C SER A 225 -38.39 -2.29 28.66
N GLU A 226 -38.84 -3.51 28.36
CA GLU A 226 -39.71 -3.94 27.26
C GLU A 226 -41.02 -3.14 27.15
N GLU A 227 -41.47 -2.82 25.92
CA GLU A 227 -42.73 -3.31 25.31
C GLU A 227 -43.16 -2.55 24.02
N ASN A 228 -43.71 -3.32 23.07
CA ASN A 228 -44.74 -3.02 22.04
C ASN A 228 -44.40 -2.33 20.67
N ALA A 229 -44.15 -3.20 19.68
CA ALA A 229 -44.91 -3.48 18.42
C ALA A 229 -45.29 -2.40 17.35
N ILE A 230 -45.01 -2.78 16.07
CA ILE A 230 -45.58 -2.37 14.74
C ILE A 230 -45.10 -0.97 14.25
N GLU A 231 -44.59 -0.69 13.04
CA GLU A 231 -44.94 -1.08 11.66
C GLU A 231 -43.76 -0.85 10.65
N LEU A 232 -43.81 -1.48 9.46
CA LEU A 232 -42.73 -1.53 8.46
C LEU A 232 -42.94 -0.51 7.32
N ALA A 233 -41.97 0.40 7.08
CA ALA A 233 -41.83 1.15 5.82
C ALA A 233 -40.33 1.47 5.55
N PRO A 234 -39.85 1.47 4.29
CA PRO A 234 -38.43 1.53 4.00
C PRO A 234 -37.95 2.98 3.92
N GLU A 235 -37.32 3.49 4.98
CA GLU A 235 -36.56 4.74 4.91
C GLU A 235 -35.10 4.47 4.56
N THR A 236 -34.64 5.04 3.44
CA THR A 236 -33.23 5.13 3.07
C THR A 236 -32.48 5.99 4.08
N THR A 237 -31.90 5.37 5.11
CA THR A 237 -31.11 6.09 6.12
C THR A 237 -29.74 6.47 5.55
N VAL A 238 -29.60 7.72 5.12
CA VAL A 238 -28.30 8.37 4.98
C VAL A 238 -27.66 8.44 6.36
N LYS A 239 -26.56 7.71 6.58
CA LYS A 239 -25.80 7.74 7.85
C LYS A 239 -25.18 9.13 8.05
N LYS A 240 -25.89 10.00 8.74
CA LYS A 240 -25.41 11.32 9.15
C LYS A 240 -24.63 11.16 10.45
N VAL A 241 -23.30 11.24 10.36
CA VAL A 241 -22.43 11.24 11.55
C VAL A 241 -22.50 12.64 12.16
N ARG A 242 -23.13 12.76 13.33
CA ARG A 242 -23.12 13.99 14.15
C ARG A 242 -21.95 13.92 15.11
N PHE A 243 -21.08 14.92 15.07
CA PHE A 243 -19.96 15.08 16.00
C PHE A 243 -20.40 15.99 17.16
N PHE A 244 -20.14 15.57 18.40
CA PHE A 244 -20.28 16.40 19.59
C PHE A 244 -18.90 16.91 20.00
N LEU A 245 -18.78 18.21 20.29
CA LEU A 245 -17.54 18.87 20.70
C LEU A 245 -17.56 19.13 22.21
N GLU A 246 -16.48 18.76 22.90
CA GLU A 246 -16.14 19.28 24.22
C GLU A 246 -15.39 20.61 24.02
N GLU A 247 -16.00 21.72 24.47
CA GLU A 247 -15.40 23.06 24.42
C GLU A 247 -14.27 23.17 25.45
N ASN A 248 -13.01 23.11 25.00
CA ASN A 248 -11.90 23.56 25.84
C ASN A 248 -10.85 24.39 25.06
N ASN A 249 -10.86 25.69 25.36
CA ASN A 249 -9.85 26.76 25.29
C ASN A 249 -8.92 27.02 24.09
N ASN A 250 -8.94 26.26 22.99
CA ASN A 250 -8.20 26.64 21.77
C ASN A 250 -9.14 26.81 20.55
N SER A 251 -9.98 27.84 20.58
CA SER A 251 -11.01 28.09 19.55
C SER A 251 -10.43 28.13 18.12
N ALA A 252 -9.29 28.79 17.90
CA ALA A 252 -8.68 28.89 16.57
C ALA A 252 -8.15 27.55 16.01
N LEU A 253 -7.59 26.70 16.86
CA LEU A 253 -7.15 25.36 16.46
C LEU A 253 -8.35 24.46 16.15
N SER A 254 -9.41 24.57 16.96
CA SER A 254 -10.65 23.83 16.72
C SER A 254 -11.36 24.27 15.43
N GLU A 255 -11.26 25.55 15.05
CA GLU A 255 -11.82 26.07 13.80
C GLU A 255 -11.09 25.55 12.56
N ALA A 256 -9.76 25.56 12.55
CA ALA A 256 -8.97 25.05 11.43
C ALA A 256 -9.20 23.54 11.19
N VAL A 257 -9.34 22.77 12.27
CA VAL A 257 -9.67 21.33 12.23
C VAL A 257 -11.08 21.10 11.72
N ARG A 258 -12.04 21.94 12.15
CA ARG A 258 -13.42 21.87 11.67
C ARG A 258 -13.50 22.14 10.18
N GLU A 259 -12.78 23.16 9.68
CA GLU A 259 -12.69 23.44 8.24
C GLU A 259 -12.06 22.26 7.48
N GLU A 260 -11.00 21.65 8.03
CA GLU A 260 -10.36 20.49 7.41
C GLU A 260 -11.30 19.28 7.31
N LEU A 261 -12.06 19.02 8.36
CA LEU A 261 -13.05 17.93 8.40
C LEU A 261 -14.26 18.21 7.50
N GLU A 262 -14.76 19.46 7.46
CA GLU A 262 -15.85 19.86 6.58
C GLU A 262 -15.49 19.67 5.11
N ASP A 263 -14.25 19.99 4.75
CA ASP A 263 -13.74 19.74 3.40
C ASP A 263 -13.56 18.26 3.08
N LEU A 264 -13.14 17.44 4.05
CA LEU A 264 -13.10 15.98 3.87
C LEU A 264 -14.51 15.43 3.61
N LEU A 265 -15.50 15.90 4.36
CA LEU A 265 -16.90 15.51 4.18
C LEU A 265 -17.47 15.99 2.85
N ALA A 266 -17.24 17.25 2.49
CA ALA A 266 -17.66 17.80 1.20
C ALA A 266 -17.02 17.03 0.05
N ALA A 267 -15.72 16.75 0.11
CA ALA A 267 -15.04 15.98 -0.91
C ALA A 267 -15.54 14.53 -1.01
N ARG A 268 -15.97 13.92 0.10
CA ARG A 268 -16.63 12.61 0.07
C ARG A 268 -17.93 12.63 -0.74
N GLU A 269 -18.70 13.71 -0.68
CA GLU A 269 -19.94 13.86 -1.45
C GLU A 269 -19.70 13.91 -2.97
N PHE A 270 -18.55 14.47 -3.41
CA PHE A 270 -18.14 14.47 -4.81
C PHE A 270 -17.55 13.14 -5.30
N GLY A 271 -17.26 12.21 -4.38
CA GLY A 271 -16.76 10.87 -4.68
C GLY A 271 -15.23 10.72 -4.71
N CYS A 272 -14.79 9.46 -4.84
CA CYS A 272 -13.39 9.08 -4.89
C CYS A 272 -12.95 8.73 -6.31
N THR A 273 -11.83 9.28 -6.75
CA THR A 273 -11.14 8.90 -7.99
C THR A 273 -9.89 8.11 -7.66
N PHE A 274 -9.70 6.97 -8.30
CA PHE A 274 -8.57 6.07 -8.08
C PHE A 274 -7.53 6.27 -9.17
N ILE A 275 -6.32 6.66 -8.79
CA ILE A 275 -5.20 6.86 -9.72
C ILE A 275 -4.23 5.69 -9.54
N LEU A 276 -4.02 4.93 -10.61
CA LEU A 276 -3.13 3.77 -10.62
C LEU A 276 -2.02 3.93 -11.67
N GLY A 277 -0.79 3.65 -11.27
CA GLY A 277 0.35 3.68 -12.17
C GLY A 277 0.46 2.42 -13.03
N HIS A 278 0.38 2.56 -14.34
CA HIS A 278 0.66 1.49 -15.28
C HIS A 278 2.10 1.61 -15.83
N SER A 279 3.02 0.82 -15.26
CA SER A 279 4.43 0.82 -15.66
C SER A 279 4.68 -0.11 -16.85
N HIS A 280 5.05 0.43 -18.02
CA HIS A 280 5.55 -0.35 -19.15
C HIS A 280 7.06 -0.49 -19.09
N VAL A 281 7.54 -1.69 -18.83
CA VAL A 281 8.97 -1.95 -18.67
C VAL A 281 9.61 -2.23 -20.03
N ARG A 282 10.74 -1.55 -20.32
CA ARG A 282 11.60 -1.78 -21.48
C ARG A 282 13.07 -1.88 -21.05
N ALA A 283 13.84 -2.72 -21.71
CA ALA A 283 15.29 -2.78 -21.50
C ALA A 283 16.00 -1.53 -22.09
N LYS A 284 17.04 -1.05 -21.41
CA LYS A 284 17.88 0.07 -21.89
C LYS A 284 18.48 -0.20 -23.29
N PRO A 285 18.51 0.79 -24.20
CA PRO A 285 19.18 0.65 -25.50
C PRO A 285 20.68 0.43 -25.27
N GLY A 286 21.17 -0.76 -25.60
CA GLY A 286 22.55 -1.21 -25.35
C GLY A 286 22.66 -2.39 -24.36
N SER A 287 21.56 -2.78 -23.71
CA SER A 287 21.52 -3.99 -22.89
C SER A 287 21.75 -5.26 -23.70
N SER A 288 22.33 -6.28 -23.05
CA SER A 288 22.60 -7.57 -23.69
C SER A 288 21.32 -8.20 -24.25
N ILE A 289 21.46 -9.00 -25.31
CA ILE A 289 20.34 -9.68 -25.97
C ILE A 289 19.54 -10.52 -24.96
N MET A 290 20.23 -11.18 -24.02
CA MET A 290 19.60 -11.94 -22.94
C MET A 290 18.73 -11.05 -22.03
N LYS A 291 19.19 -9.86 -21.66
CA LYS A 291 18.39 -8.91 -20.85
C LYS A 291 17.17 -8.40 -21.62
N LYS A 292 17.33 -8.09 -22.90
CA LYS A 292 16.21 -7.69 -23.76
C LYS A 292 15.16 -8.79 -23.88
N LEU A 293 15.59 -10.04 -24.11
CA LEU A 293 14.69 -11.18 -24.19
C LEU A 293 13.95 -11.42 -22.84
N ALA A 294 14.67 -11.33 -21.72
CA ALA A 294 14.08 -11.50 -20.40
C ALA A 294 13.06 -10.41 -20.08
N ILE A 295 13.35 -9.13 -20.35
CA ILE A 295 12.50 -8.00 -19.96
C ILE A 295 11.41 -7.75 -20.99
N ASP A 296 11.77 -7.57 -22.27
CA ASP A 296 10.85 -7.10 -23.29
C ASP A 296 9.86 -8.21 -23.71
N ILE A 297 10.28 -9.47 -23.68
CA ILE A 297 9.46 -10.63 -24.08
C ILE A 297 8.94 -11.35 -22.84
N ALA A 298 9.82 -12.00 -22.05
CA ALA A 298 9.37 -12.90 -21.01
C ALA A 298 8.58 -12.18 -19.89
N TYR A 299 9.15 -11.13 -19.29
CA TYR A 299 8.45 -10.39 -18.24
C TYR A 299 7.15 -9.73 -18.72
N ASN A 300 7.15 -9.09 -19.89
CA ASN A 300 5.93 -8.48 -20.43
C ASN A 300 4.86 -9.53 -20.77
N PHE A 301 5.26 -10.70 -21.29
CA PHE A 301 4.34 -11.82 -21.51
C PHE A 301 3.75 -12.32 -20.20
N LEU A 302 4.59 -12.61 -19.20
CA LEU A 302 4.15 -13.01 -17.86
C LEU A 302 3.19 -11.97 -17.27
N ARG A 303 3.55 -10.69 -17.31
CA ARG A 303 2.73 -9.59 -16.78
C ARG A 303 1.37 -9.47 -17.47
N ARG A 304 1.30 -9.72 -18.77
CA ARG A 304 0.05 -9.66 -19.55
C ARG A 304 -0.88 -10.85 -19.27
N ASN A 305 -0.31 -12.00 -18.91
CA ASN A 305 -1.09 -13.20 -18.56
C ASN A 305 -1.46 -13.25 -17.07
N CYS A 306 -0.69 -12.60 -16.20
CA CYS A 306 -1.00 -12.46 -14.79
C CYS A 306 -2.07 -11.38 -14.54
N ARG A 307 -2.83 -11.54 -13.45
CA ARG A 307 -3.87 -10.59 -13.05
C ARG A 307 -3.26 -9.23 -12.73
N GLY A 308 -3.83 -8.17 -13.31
CA GLY A 308 -3.40 -6.80 -13.10
C GLY A 308 -3.70 -6.28 -11.68
N PRO A 309 -2.96 -5.25 -11.22
CA PRO A 309 -3.17 -4.63 -9.90
C PRO A 309 -4.54 -3.96 -9.76
N ASP A 310 -5.10 -3.45 -10.84
CA ASP A 310 -6.46 -2.90 -10.95
C ASP A 310 -7.53 -3.95 -10.59
N VAL A 311 -7.40 -5.15 -11.14
CA VAL A 311 -8.33 -6.28 -10.88
C VAL A 311 -8.08 -6.90 -9.50
N ALA A 312 -6.88 -6.75 -8.95
CA ALA A 312 -6.55 -7.18 -7.59
C ALA A 312 -7.20 -6.27 -6.53
N LEU A 313 -7.21 -4.96 -6.78
CA LEU A 313 -7.82 -3.96 -5.89
C LEU A 313 -9.34 -3.81 -6.09
N ARG A 314 -9.92 -4.55 -7.06
CA ARG A 314 -11.36 -4.57 -7.40
C ARG A 314 -11.95 -3.19 -7.74
N VAL A 315 -11.15 -2.20 -8.11
CA VAL A 315 -11.58 -0.80 -8.30
C VAL A 315 -12.65 -0.67 -9.40
N PRO A 316 -13.69 0.18 -9.24
CA PRO A 316 -14.71 0.35 -10.26
C PRO A 316 -14.10 1.03 -11.50
N PRO A 317 -14.36 0.53 -12.72
CA PRO A 317 -13.73 1.07 -13.92
C PRO A 317 -14.14 2.51 -14.24
N ALA A 318 -15.30 2.96 -13.76
CA ALA A 318 -15.80 4.33 -14.00
C ALA A 318 -15.00 5.42 -13.26
N SER A 319 -14.33 5.07 -12.17
CA SER A 319 -13.58 6.02 -11.33
C SER A 319 -12.06 5.76 -11.36
N LEU A 320 -11.60 4.87 -12.25
CA LEU A 320 -10.20 4.49 -12.38
C LEU A 320 -9.50 5.35 -13.44
N LEU A 321 -8.41 5.99 -13.04
CA LEU A 321 -7.51 6.71 -13.92
C LEU A 321 -6.16 6.00 -13.95
N GLU A 322 -5.83 5.41 -15.09
CA GLU A 322 -4.54 4.74 -15.30
C GLU A 322 -3.51 5.70 -15.89
N VAL A 323 -2.37 5.83 -15.21
CA VAL A 323 -1.25 6.65 -15.66
C VAL A 323 -0.15 5.77 -16.23
N GLY A 324 -0.05 5.75 -17.56
CA GLY A 324 1.01 5.04 -18.28
C GLY A 324 2.37 5.72 -18.13
N MET A 325 3.40 4.96 -17.75
CA MET A 325 4.79 5.45 -17.73
C MET A 325 5.74 4.36 -18.21
N VAL A 326 6.76 4.73 -19.01
CA VAL A 326 7.75 3.79 -19.54
C VAL A 326 8.96 3.74 -18.62
N TYR A 327 9.27 2.53 -18.13
CA TYR A 327 10.36 2.26 -17.21
C TYR A 327 11.50 1.65 -18.02
N VAL A 328 12.65 2.31 -18.03
CA VAL A 328 13.82 1.83 -18.76
C VAL A 328 14.77 1.18 -17.75
N LEU A 329 14.85 -0.16 -17.77
CA LEU A 329 15.64 -0.98 -16.84
C LEU A 329 17.00 -1.42 -17.40
#